data_AF-A0A1W9RNY1-F1
#
_entry.id   AF-A0A1W9RNY1-F1
#
_cell.length_a   1.000
_cell.length_b   1.000
_cell.length_c   1.000
_cell.angle_alpha   90.00
_cell.angle_beta   90.00
_cell.angle_gamma   90.00
#
_symmetry.space_group_name_H-M   'P 1'
#
loop_
_entity.id
_entity.type
_entity.pdbx_description
1 polymer ?
#
loop_
_entity_poly.entity_id
_entity_poly.type
_entity_poly.pdbx_seq_one_letter_code
_entity_poly.pdbx_strand_id
1 'polypeptide(L)'
;MREIHYTPKRIFIDEASVGDPLTERITSAFPHVSSEVTKDLQALVQSGRFGRETLFLTRNRGAFVKRFEPSKDAPPCGEMFITPILNCNFRCSYCYLKSYLDFNSIVVFTNMNDMVKEVREKLNEGSAERFTTGEFSDSLTLEHVTSTARTLLPLFAGSRARLELRTKSSRTDPITSIFDDPSFEGLNDRLIVTWTLGPAEMIEREEPGTAALSERIDAIAQTTKSRISVGLRLDPIIPYYFDAGAYEDIVSAVALKAETELINRIELGVLRFPSGLIELIGRQSPASNILKGEFVRNLEGRYVLYRPARLRIYREIIAIIERHLPSVPIELSMESYDTWENLGLEPFERQDDL
;
A
#
# COMPACT_ATOMS: atom_id res chain seq x y z
N MET A 1 -18.27 1.86 -9.70
CA MET A 1 -17.85 0.45 -9.98
C MET A 1 -17.79 -0.33 -8.67
N ARG A 2 -18.02 -1.65 -8.68
CA ARG A 2 -17.80 -2.51 -7.50
C ARG A 2 -16.35 -3.00 -7.48
N GLU A 3 -15.76 -3.15 -6.29
CA GLU A 3 -14.43 -3.78 -6.10
C GLU A 3 -14.41 -5.16 -6.79
N ILE A 4 -13.30 -5.50 -7.44
CA ILE A 4 -13.12 -6.83 -8.05
C ILE A 4 -12.50 -7.76 -7.03
N HIS A 5 -13.24 -8.79 -6.62
CA HIS A 5 -12.68 -9.91 -5.85
C HIS A 5 -11.72 -10.70 -6.73
N TYR A 6 -10.49 -10.89 -6.25
CA TYR A 6 -9.50 -11.64 -7.00
C TYR A 6 -9.78 -13.13 -6.94
N THR A 7 -9.87 -13.76 -8.11
CA THR A 7 -9.85 -15.21 -8.28
C THR A 7 -9.00 -15.51 -9.51
N PRO A 8 -7.92 -16.30 -9.38
CA PRO A 8 -7.08 -16.63 -10.52
C PRO A 8 -7.83 -17.52 -11.50
N LYS A 9 -7.53 -17.40 -12.79
CA LYS A 9 -7.98 -18.35 -13.84
C LYS A 9 -7.05 -19.54 -13.97
N ARG A 10 -5.82 -19.42 -13.47
CA ARG A 10 -4.80 -20.49 -13.45
C ARG A 10 -3.74 -20.20 -12.39
N ILE A 11 -3.12 -21.26 -11.90
CA ILE A 11 -2.02 -21.21 -10.94
C ILE A 11 -0.81 -21.93 -11.53
N PHE A 12 0.35 -21.28 -11.53
CA PHE A 12 1.63 -21.95 -11.78
C PHE A 12 2.40 -22.07 -10.46
N ILE A 13 3.00 -23.23 -10.23
CA ILE A 13 3.70 -23.55 -8.99
C ILE A 13 5.14 -23.90 -9.35
N ASP A 14 6.10 -23.21 -8.74
CA ASP A 14 7.51 -23.58 -8.79
C ASP A 14 7.68 -24.96 -8.13
N GLU A 15 8.42 -25.87 -8.76
CA GLU A 15 8.75 -27.17 -8.16
C GLU A 15 9.28 -27.04 -6.73
N ALA A 16 10.08 -26.00 -6.45
CA ALA A 16 10.61 -25.74 -5.12
C ALA A 16 9.55 -25.31 -4.08
N SER A 17 8.36 -24.91 -4.53
CA SER A 17 7.23 -24.47 -3.69
C SER A 17 6.18 -25.55 -3.48
N VAL A 18 6.36 -26.72 -4.12
CA VAL A 18 5.51 -27.89 -3.88
C VAL A 18 5.69 -28.34 -2.43
N GLY A 19 4.58 -28.49 -1.70
CA GLY A 19 4.56 -28.87 -0.29
C GLY A 19 4.80 -27.72 0.69
N ASP A 20 5.00 -26.48 0.22
CA ASP A 20 4.93 -25.34 1.14
C ASP A 20 3.51 -25.19 1.69
N PRO A 21 3.32 -24.97 3.01
CA PRO A 21 1.99 -24.85 3.59
C PRO A 21 1.13 -23.76 2.95
N LEU A 22 1.75 -22.66 2.49
CA LEU A 22 1.04 -21.60 1.79
C LEU A 22 0.59 -22.03 0.38
N THR A 23 1.40 -22.83 -0.32
CA THR A 23 0.99 -23.41 -1.62
C THR A 23 -0.26 -24.25 -1.45
N GLU A 24 -0.27 -25.17 -0.49
CA GLU A 24 -1.41 -26.06 -0.22
C GLU A 24 -2.66 -25.28 0.16
N ARG A 25 -2.51 -24.25 1.01
CA ARG A 25 -3.61 -23.36 1.41
C ARG A 25 -4.21 -22.64 0.20
N ILE A 26 -3.38 -22.06 -0.66
CA ILE A 26 -3.84 -21.33 -1.84
C ILE A 26 -4.52 -22.26 -2.84
N THR A 27 -3.93 -23.42 -3.15
CA THR A 27 -4.55 -24.38 -4.08
C THR A 27 -5.87 -24.94 -3.53
N SER A 28 -5.96 -25.14 -2.21
CA SER A 28 -7.21 -25.58 -1.56
C SER A 28 -8.29 -24.50 -1.54
N ALA A 29 -7.91 -23.23 -1.45
CA ALA A 29 -8.84 -22.10 -1.54
C ALA A 29 -9.40 -21.89 -2.96
N PHE A 30 -8.71 -22.40 -3.99
CA PHE A 30 -9.11 -22.32 -5.40
C PHE A 30 -9.21 -23.71 -6.06
N PRO A 31 -10.08 -24.61 -5.56
CA PRO A 31 -10.10 -26.02 -6.00
C PRO A 31 -10.54 -26.21 -7.46
N HIS A 32 -11.18 -25.21 -8.05
CA HIS A 32 -11.64 -25.23 -9.44
C HIS A 32 -10.64 -24.61 -10.43
N VAL A 33 -9.52 -24.09 -9.95
CA VAL A 33 -8.50 -23.43 -10.77
C VAL A 33 -7.42 -24.43 -11.11
N SER A 34 -7.09 -24.56 -12.40
CA SER A 34 -6.02 -25.46 -12.84
C SER A 34 -4.67 -25.02 -12.27
N SER A 35 -3.96 -25.95 -11.64
CA SER A 35 -2.59 -25.75 -11.16
C SER A 35 -1.59 -26.57 -11.98
N GLU A 36 -0.49 -25.93 -12.38
CA GLU A 36 0.59 -26.55 -13.16
C GLU A 36 1.93 -26.36 -12.45
N VAL A 37 2.67 -27.45 -12.25
CA VAL A 37 4.01 -27.41 -11.64
C VAL A 37 5.08 -27.26 -12.73
N THR A 38 6.05 -26.38 -12.53
CA THR A 38 7.16 -26.15 -13.47
C THR A 38 8.49 -25.91 -12.75
N LYS A 39 9.59 -26.28 -13.41
CA LYS A 39 10.97 -25.99 -12.96
C LYS A 39 11.47 -24.60 -13.37
N ASP A 40 10.81 -23.98 -14.35
CA ASP A 40 11.24 -22.69 -14.92
C ASP A 40 10.13 -21.64 -14.80
N LEU A 41 9.65 -21.46 -13.57
CA LEU A 41 8.59 -20.49 -13.27
C LEU A 41 9.05 -19.06 -13.58
N GLN A 42 10.33 -18.75 -13.32
CA GLN A 42 10.88 -17.42 -13.58
C GLN A 42 10.80 -17.04 -15.06
N ALA A 43 11.16 -17.94 -15.98
CA ALA A 43 11.00 -17.67 -17.41
C ALA A 43 9.53 -17.50 -17.81
N LEU A 44 8.59 -18.24 -17.21
CA LEU A 44 7.16 -18.05 -17.47
C LEU A 44 6.66 -16.67 -17.02
N VAL A 45 7.07 -16.22 -15.83
CA VAL A 45 6.75 -14.87 -15.33
C VAL A 45 7.30 -13.80 -16.28
N GLN A 46 8.58 -13.92 -16.65
CA GLN A 46 9.28 -12.96 -17.52
C GLN A 46 8.83 -13.01 -18.98
N SER A 47 8.16 -14.08 -19.40
CA SER A 47 7.64 -14.18 -20.78
C SER A 47 6.60 -13.10 -21.11
N GLY A 48 5.98 -12.48 -20.10
CA GLY A 48 4.94 -11.48 -20.26
C GLY A 48 3.64 -12.03 -20.89
N ARG A 49 3.55 -13.34 -21.11
CA ARG A 49 2.41 -14.01 -21.76
C ARG A 49 1.15 -14.04 -20.89
N PHE A 50 1.33 -13.86 -19.58
CA PHE A 50 0.27 -13.98 -18.59
C PHE A 50 -0.05 -12.62 -17.97
N GLY A 51 -1.34 -12.35 -17.78
CA GLY A 51 -1.84 -11.16 -17.13
C GLY A 51 -2.14 -11.37 -15.65
N ARG A 52 -2.89 -10.43 -15.07
CA ARG A 52 -3.29 -10.43 -13.65
C ARG A 52 -4.16 -11.63 -13.30
N GLU A 53 -4.80 -12.28 -14.27
CA GLU A 53 -5.62 -13.47 -14.08
C GLU A 53 -4.81 -14.74 -13.78
N THR A 54 -3.48 -14.68 -13.82
CA THR A 54 -2.58 -15.78 -13.51
C THR A 54 -1.88 -15.55 -12.18
N LEU A 55 -1.90 -16.55 -11.31
CA LEU A 55 -1.19 -16.56 -10.04
C LEU A 55 0.05 -17.46 -10.13
N PHE A 56 1.19 -16.94 -9.71
CA PHE A 56 2.43 -17.67 -9.61
C PHE A 56 2.80 -17.89 -8.15
N LEU A 57 3.12 -19.14 -7.78
CA LEU A 57 3.55 -19.52 -6.44
C LEU A 57 5.02 -19.95 -6.51
N THR A 58 5.91 -19.22 -5.85
CA THR A 58 7.35 -19.49 -5.87
C THR A 58 7.99 -19.16 -4.52
N ARG A 59 9.21 -19.61 -4.25
CA ARG A 59 9.97 -19.19 -3.07
C ARG A 59 10.77 -17.93 -3.38
N ASN A 60 10.73 -16.94 -2.48
CA ASN A 60 11.61 -15.78 -2.56
C ASN A 60 13.05 -16.22 -2.29
N ARG A 61 13.98 -15.85 -3.17
CA ARG A 61 15.43 -16.12 -3.02
C ARG A 61 16.21 -14.89 -2.55
N GLY A 62 15.56 -13.73 -2.50
CA GLY A 62 16.16 -12.48 -2.00
C GLY A 62 15.67 -12.14 -0.59
N ALA A 63 15.98 -10.92 -0.15
CA ALA A 63 15.47 -10.36 1.10
C ALA A 63 13.95 -10.13 1.01
N PHE A 64 13.21 -10.52 2.04
CA PHE A 64 11.81 -10.16 2.24
C PHE A 64 11.65 -8.75 2.78
N VAL A 65 12.60 -8.29 3.60
CA VAL A 65 12.53 -7.02 4.31
C VAL A 65 13.60 -6.08 3.79
N LYS A 66 13.18 -4.90 3.36
CA LYS A 66 14.08 -3.85 2.88
C LYS A 66 13.74 -2.53 3.54
N ARG A 67 14.74 -1.68 3.71
CA ARG A 67 14.53 -0.30 4.18
C ARG A 67 13.87 0.49 3.06
N PHE A 68 12.87 1.30 3.40
CA PHE A 68 12.33 2.28 2.47
C PHE A 68 13.35 3.41 2.30
N GLU A 69 13.69 3.75 1.06
CA GLU A 69 14.62 4.82 0.74
C GLU A 69 13.83 6.04 0.25
N PRO A 70 13.70 7.10 1.07
CA PRO A 70 13.01 8.31 0.65
C PRO A 70 13.84 9.07 -0.41
N SER A 71 13.25 10.11 -1.00
CA SER A 71 14.02 11.03 -1.87
C SER A 71 15.25 11.56 -1.15
N LYS A 72 16.33 11.84 -1.89
CA LYS A 72 17.63 12.24 -1.32
C LYS A 72 17.56 13.38 -0.31
N ASP A 73 16.68 14.36 -0.53
CA ASP A 73 16.53 15.56 0.30
C ASP A 73 15.33 15.47 1.26
N ALA A 74 14.66 14.32 1.32
CA ALA A 74 13.52 14.08 2.20
C ALA A 74 13.98 13.56 3.57
N PRO A 75 13.25 13.90 4.65
CA PRO A 75 13.54 13.33 5.95
C PRO A 75 13.37 11.81 5.94
N PRO A 76 14.11 11.10 6.79
CA PRO A 76 13.92 9.67 6.88
C PRO A 76 12.62 9.31 7.59
N CYS A 77 11.96 8.26 7.15
CA CYS A 77 10.61 7.89 7.59
C CYS A 77 10.55 6.67 8.54
N GLY A 78 11.70 6.10 8.93
CA GLY A 78 11.76 4.95 9.86
C GLY A 78 11.06 3.68 9.36
N GLU A 79 10.77 3.59 8.06
CA GLU A 79 9.99 2.51 7.46
C GLU A 79 10.86 1.42 6.84
N MET A 80 10.49 0.17 7.09
CA MET A 80 10.88 -0.98 6.30
C MET A 80 9.65 -1.56 5.61
N PHE A 81 9.81 -2.17 4.43
CA PHE A 81 8.72 -2.87 3.76
C PHE A 81 9.00 -4.37 3.65
N ILE A 82 7.94 -5.15 3.82
CA ILE A 82 7.92 -6.60 3.69
C ILE A 82 7.27 -6.95 2.35
N THR A 83 7.89 -7.86 1.61
CA THR A 83 7.45 -8.24 0.25
C THR A 83 6.92 -9.68 0.21
N PRO A 84 5.68 -9.96 0.66
CA PRO A 84 5.07 -11.29 0.56
C PRO A 84 4.51 -11.59 -0.84
N ILE A 85 4.15 -10.54 -1.59
CA ILE A 85 3.45 -10.60 -2.87
C ILE A 85 4.03 -9.53 -3.80
N LEU A 86 4.14 -9.87 -5.09
CA LEU A 86 4.40 -8.91 -6.17
C LEU A 86 3.16 -8.74 -7.04
N ASN A 87 2.88 -7.48 -7.36
CA ASN A 87 1.73 -6.98 -8.12
C ASN A 87 0.38 -7.21 -7.42
N CYS A 88 -0.70 -6.63 -7.96
CA CYS A 88 -2.05 -6.79 -7.44
C CYS A 88 -3.09 -6.88 -8.56
N ASN A 89 -4.34 -7.19 -8.18
CA ASN A 89 -5.46 -7.31 -9.12
C ASN A 89 -6.01 -5.96 -9.60
N PHE A 90 -5.65 -4.86 -8.93
CA PHE A 90 -6.09 -3.52 -9.28
C PHE A 90 -5.38 -2.98 -10.53
N ARG A 91 -6.06 -2.06 -11.24
CA ARG A 91 -5.62 -1.56 -12.55
C ARG A 91 -5.39 -0.05 -12.55
N CYS A 92 -4.88 0.50 -11.44
CA CYS A 92 -4.67 1.92 -11.32
C CYS A 92 -3.81 2.46 -12.48
N SER A 93 -4.26 3.52 -13.14
CA SER A 93 -3.59 4.11 -14.30
C SER A 93 -2.18 4.60 -13.92
N TYR A 94 -2.06 5.23 -12.75
CA TYR A 94 -0.85 5.81 -12.18
C TYR A 94 0.07 4.82 -11.44
N CYS A 95 -0.26 3.52 -11.41
CA CYS A 95 0.49 2.54 -10.62
C CYS A 95 1.97 2.47 -11.04
N TYR A 96 2.87 2.82 -10.13
CA TYR A 96 4.32 2.79 -10.39
C TYR A 96 4.86 1.37 -10.62
N LEU A 97 4.20 0.34 -10.09
CA LEU A 97 4.62 -1.05 -10.31
C LEU A 97 4.67 -1.43 -11.79
N LYS A 98 3.91 -0.74 -12.67
CA LYS A 98 3.97 -0.94 -14.13
C LYS A 98 5.34 -0.65 -14.74
N SER A 99 6.15 0.21 -14.12
CA SER A 99 7.51 0.51 -14.58
C SER A 99 8.59 -0.21 -13.75
N TYR A 100 8.24 -0.72 -12.57
CA TYR A 100 9.17 -1.43 -11.68
C TYR A 100 9.16 -2.95 -11.92
N LEU A 101 8.02 -3.52 -12.30
CA LEU A 101 7.86 -4.93 -12.64
C LEU A 101 7.83 -5.08 -14.15
N ASP A 102 8.58 -6.05 -14.68
CA ASP A 102 8.64 -6.41 -16.09
C ASP A 102 7.55 -7.43 -16.50
N PHE A 103 6.62 -7.75 -15.58
CA PHE A 103 5.51 -8.67 -15.78
C PHE A 103 4.19 -8.11 -15.22
N ASN A 104 3.05 -8.72 -15.62
CA ASN A 104 1.71 -8.28 -15.25
C ASN A 104 0.92 -9.25 -14.36
N SER A 105 1.45 -10.45 -14.09
CA SER A 105 0.82 -11.42 -13.20
C SER A 105 1.07 -11.14 -11.73
N ILE A 106 0.37 -11.87 -10.86
CA ILE A 106 0.56 -11.80 -9.41
C ILE A 106 1.49 -12.95 -8.99
N VAL A 107 2.50 -12.64 -8.18
CA VAL A 107 3.43 -13.62 -7.62
C VAL A 107 3.30 -13.64 -6.11
N VAL A 108 3.09 -14.80 -5.51
CA VAL A 108 3.07 -14.99 -4.05
C VAL A 108 4.28 -15.80 -3.64
N PHE A 109 4.98 -15.32 -2.61
CA PHE A 109 6.12 -16.02 -2.05
C PHE A 109 5.69 -17.02 -0.97
N THR A 110 6.03 -18.30 -1.17
CA THR A 110 5.48 -19.42 -0.38
C THR A 110 6.29 -19.77 0.86
N ASN A 111 7.57 -19.40 0.90
CA ASN A 111 8.49 -19.62 2.03
C ASN A 111 8.28 -18.61 3.17
N MET A 112 7.08 -18.62 3.75
CA MET A 112 6.67 -17.74 4.86
C MET A 112 7.59 -17.84 6.10
N ASN A 113 8.18 -19.01 6.36
CA ASN A 113 9.10 -19.19 7.49
C ASN A 113 10.37 -18.35 7.35
N ASP A 114 10.89 -18.21 6.13
CA ASP A 114 12.06 -17.38 5.86
C ASP A 114 11.73 -15.90 6.08
N MET A 115 10.56 -15.46 5.61
CA MET A 115 10.04 -14.11 5.86
C MET A 115 9.88 -13.84 7.37
N VAL A 116 9.26 -14.75 8.12
CA VAL A 116 9.08 -14.63 9.57
C VAL A 116 10.42 -14.50 10.29
N LYS A 117 11.42 -15.30 9.88
CA LYS A 117 12.77 -15.24 10.44
C LYS A 117 13.40 -13.87 10.18
N GLU A 118 13.36 -13.38 8.95
CA GLU A 118 13.96 -12.09 8.57
C GLU A 118 13.26 -10.90 9.26
N VAL A 119 11.93 -10.91 9.35
CA VAL A 119 11.17 -9.88 10.08
C VAL A 119 11.57 -9.86 11.56
N ARG A 120 11.72 -11.03 12.19
CA ARG A 120 12.17 -11.12 13.58
C ARG A 120 13.59 -10.58 13.76
N GLU A 121 14.50 -10.90 12.85
CA GLU A 121 15.87 -10.36 12.85
C GLU A 121 15.86 -8.83 12.76
N LYS A 122 15.07 -8.26 11.86
CA LYS A 122 14.94 -6.80 11.71
C LYS A 122 14.24 -6.09 12.87
N LEU A 123 13.28 -6.74 13.51
CA LEU A 123 12.67 -6.21 14.74
C LEU A 123 13.69 -6.15 15.88
N ASN A 124 14.55 -7.15 16.00
CA ASN A 124 15.60 -7.19 17.02
C ASN A 124 16.71 -6.14 16.79
N GLU A 125 16.94 -5.72 15.53
CA GLU A 125 17.83 -4.60 15.22
C GLU A 125 17.29 -3.26 15.75
N GLY A 126 15.98 -3.13 15.99
CA GLY A 126 15.37 -1.97 16.65
C GLY A 126 15.37 -0.66 15.86
N SER A 127 15.75 -0.67 14.58
CA SER A 127 15.99 0.55 13.77
C SER A 127 14.81 1.00 12.90
N ALA A 128 13.65 0.35 13.04
CA ALA A 128 12.45 0.65 12.25
C ALA A 128 11.24 0.84 13.16
N GLU A 129 10.45 1.86 12.87
CA GLU A 129 9.20 2.17 13.57
C GLU A 129 8.01 1.45 12.94
N ARG A 130 8.08 1.20 11.63
CA ARG A 130 6.99 0.59 10.86
C ARG A 130 7.52 -0.43 9.88
N PHE A 131 6.82 -1.56 9.82
CA PHE A 131 7.02 -2.61 8.83
C PHE A 131 5.78 -2.69 7.96
N THR A 132 5.89 -2.25 6.73
CA THR A 132 4.75 -2.13 5.83
C THR A 132 4.68 -3.29 4.87
N THR A 133 3.49 -3.88 4.71
CA THR A 133 3.14 -4.60 3.49
C THR A 133 2.40 -3.65 2.56
N GLY A 134 2.50 -3.89 1.25
CA GLY A 134 1.75 -3.11 0.27
C GLY A 134 2.61 -2.16 -0.57
N GLU A 135 3.95 -2.28 -0.48
CA GLU A 135 4.87 -1.58 -1.39
C GLU A 135 4.78 -2.21 -2.80
N PHE A 136 5.00 -3.52 -2.91
CA PHE A 136 4.97 -4.21 -4.22
C PHE A 136 3.64 -4.89 -4.55
N SER A 137 2.58 -4.70 -3.76
CA SER A 137 1.24 -5.25 -3.95
C SER A 137 0.23 -4.38 -3.21
N ASP A 138 -1.07 -4.65 -3.31
CA ASP A 138 -2.02 -4.19 -2.29
C ASP A 138 -2.15 -5.27 -1.20
N SER A 139 -2.05 -4.89 0.07
CA SER A 139 -1.97 -5.82 1.20
C SER A 139 -3.19 -6.73 1.32
N LEU A 140 -4.37 -6.27 0.92
CA LEU A 140 -5.62 -7.03 1.09
C LEU A 140 -6.04 -7.80 -0.18
N THR A 141 -5.25 -7.75 -1.25
CA THR A 141 -5.52 -8.45 -2.52
C THR A 141 -5.80 -9.94 -2.30
N LEU A 142 -4.93 -10.59 -1.51
CA LEU A 142 -4.91 -12.03 -1.29
C LEU A 142 -4.92 -12.40 0.20
N GLU A 143 -5.15 -11.45 1.11
CA GLU A 143 -5.06 -11.70 2.56
C GLU A 143 -6.02 -12.81 3.04
N HIS A 144 -7.20 -12.90 2.42
CA HIS A 144 -8.19 -13.97 2.67
C HIS A 144 -7.66 -15.39 2.44
N VAL A 145 -6.58 -15.56 1.66
CA VAL A 145 -5.92 -16.86 1.44
C VAL A 145 -4.50 -16.92 1.99
N THR A 146 -3.76 -15.81 2.01
CA THR A 146 -2.38 -15.82 2.51
C THR A 146 -2.32 -15.75 4.03
N SER A 147 -3.26 -15.04 4.66
CA SER A 147 -3.26 -14.74 6.10
C SER A 147 -1.90 -14.20 6.55
N THR A 148 -1.34 -13.28 5.77
CA THR A 148 -0.01 -12.72 5.98
C THR A 148 0.01 -11.89 7.26
N ALA A 149 -1.02 -11.08 7.50
CA ALA A 149 -1.15 -10.29 8.72
C ALA A 149 -1.23 -11.19 9.95
N ARG A 150 -2.04 -12.27 9.89
CA ARG A 150 -2.15 -13.26 10.97
C ARG A 150 -0.81 -13.92 11.31
N THR A 151 0.03 -14.15 10.31
CA THR A 151 1.36 -14.76 10.48
C THR A 151 2.38 -13.79 11.08
N LEU A 152 2.33 -12.52 10.68
CA LEU A 152 3.33 -11.52 11.05
C LEU A 152 3.02 -10.78 12.35
N LEU A 153 1.75 -10.48 12.62
CA LEU A 153 1.32 -9.65 13.75
C LEU A 153 1.87 -10.12 15.11
N PRO A 154 1.92 -11.44 15.44
CA PRO A 154 2.46 -11.90 16.72
C PRO A 154 3.93 -11.52 16.94
N LEU A 155 4.71 -11.30 15.87
CA LEU A 155 6.12 -10.91 15.97
C LEU A 155 6.30 -9.50 16.56
N PHE A 156 5.27 -8.66 16.47
CA PHE A 156 5.29 -7.28 16.95
C PHE A 156 4.90 -7.15 18.43
N ALA A 157 4.52 -8.25 19.08
CA ALA A 157 4.24 -8.27 20.51
C ALA A 157 5.48 -7.79 21.31
N GLY A 158 5.31 -6.73 22.11
CA GLY A 158 6.40 -6.12 22.88
C GLY A 158 7.41 -5.31 22.06
N SER A 159 7.30 -5.25 20.73
CA SER A 159 8.12 -4.37 19.89
C SER A 159 7.57 -2.95 19.88
N ARG A 160 8.45 -1.95 19.78
CA ARG A 160 8.04 -0.55 19.51
C ARG A 160 7.51 -0.37 18.09
N ALA A 161 7.95 -1.23 17.16
CA ALA A 161 7.52 -1.18 15.78
C ALA A 161 6.07 -1.65 15.62
N ARG A 162 5.41 -1.21 14.54
CA ARG A 162 4.07 -1.65 14.16
C ARG A 162 4.06 -2.30 12.77
N LEU A 163 3.16 -3.26 12.59
CA LEU A 163 2.85 -3.83 11.27
C LEU A 163 1.83 -2.92 10.57
N GLU A 164 2.15 -2.49 9.36
CA GLU A 164 1.25 -1.70 8.53
C GLU A 164 0.78 -2.50 7.30
N LEU A 165 -0.52 -2.44 7.00
CA LEU A 165 -1.12 -2.97 5.78
C LEU A 165 -1.67 -1.81 4.95
N ARG A 166 -1.21 -1.62 3.71
CA ARG A 166 -1.69 -0.55 2.82
C ARG A 166 -2.68 -1.09 1.79
N THR A 167 -3.81 -0.41 1.63
CA THR A 167 -4.87 -0.92 0.74
C THR A 167 -5.74 0.15 0.05
N LYS A 168 -6.40 -0.29 -1.03
CA LYS A 168 -7.52 0.35 -1.75
C LYS A 168 -8.78 -0.53 -1.78
N SER A 169 -8.77 -1.62 -1.02
CA SER A 169 -9.88 -2.57 -0.83
C SER A 169 -10.84 -2.09 0.27
N SER A 170 -12.09 -2.51 0.22
CA SER A 170 -13.04 -2.38 1.33
C SER A 170 -13.18 -3.66 2.17
N ARG A 171 -12.44 -4.72 1.83
CA ARG A 171 -12.50 -6.02 2.53
C ARG A 171 -11.66 -6.03 3.80
N THR A 172 -12.29 -5.63 4.89
CA THR A 172 -11.69 -5.61 6.24
C THR A 172 -11.78 -6.95 6.96
N ASP A 173 -12.65 -7.85 6.52
CA ASP A 173 -12.97 -9.11 7.19
C ASP A 173 -11.74 -9.98 7.52
N PRO A 174 -10.75 -10.18 6.62
CA PRO A 174 -9.61 -11.05 6.92
C PRO A 174 -8.69 -10.44 7.99
N ILE A 175 -8.83 -9.15 8.26
CA ILE A 175 -8.05 -8.42 9.26
C ILE A 175 -8.82 -8.31 10.58
N THR A 176 -10.09 -7.92 10.53
CA THR A 176 -10.88 -7.77 11.75
C THR A 176 -11.11 -9.11 12.45
N SER A 177 -11.26 -10.21 11.70
CA SER A 177 -11.47 -11.54 12.27
C SER A 177 -10.23 -12.14 12.94
N ILE A 178 -9.05 -11.52 12.79
CA ILE A 178 -7.83 -11.97 13.48
C ILE A 178 -8.04 -11.90 15.00
N PHE A 179 -8.75 -10.87 15.45
CA PHE A 179 -8.99 -10.58 16.87
C PHE A 179 -10.14 -11.38 17.48
N ASP A 180 -10.80 -12.26 16.70
CA ASP A 180 -11.71 -13.27 17.25
C ASP A 180 -10.95 -14.42 17.91
N ASP A 181 -9.64 -14.58 17.61
CA ASP A 181 -8.75 -15.54 18.25
C ASP A 181 -8.10 -14.91 19.50
N PRO A 182 -8.31 -15.48 20.70
CA PRO A 182 -7.74 -14.97 21.95
C PRO A 182 -6.21 -14.85 21.97
N SER A 183 -5.50 -15.59 21.12
CA SER A 183 -4.03 -15.48 21.02
C SER A 183 -3.55 -14.14 20.43
N PHE A 184 -4.45 -13.34 19.86
CA PHE A 184 -4.18 -11.99 19.35
C PHE A 184 -4.68 -10.88 20.28
N GLU A 185 -5.21 -11.22 21.45
CA GLU A 185 -5.67 -10.23 22.43
C GLU A 185 -4.55 -9.24 22.79
N GLY A 186 -4.86 -7.96 22.74
CA GLY A 186 -3.92 -6.88 23.05
C GLY A 186 -2.94 -6.54 21.92
N LEU A 187 -3.04 -7.15 20.73
CA LEU A 187 -2.18 -6.82 19.59
C LEU A 187 -2.79 -5.78 18.63
N ASN A 188 -4.01 -5.28 18.89
CA ASN A 188 -4.69 -4.32 18.01
C ASN A 188 -3.88 -3.02 17.82
N ASP A 189 -3.12 -2.61 18.84
CA ASP A 189 -2.26 -1.42 18.81
C ASP A 189 -0.95 -1.64 18.02
N ARG A 190 -0.62 -2.89 17.67
CA ARG A 190 0.52 -3.28 16.83
C ARG A 190 0.18 -3.34 15.35
N LEU A 191 -1.10 -3.24 15.01
CA LEU A 191 -1.59 -3.26 13.64
C LEU A 191 -2.08 -1.89 13.20
N ILE A 192 -1.60 -1.44 12.05
CA ILE A 192 -2.11 -0.28 11.34
C ILE A 192 -2.66 -0.74 10.00
N VAL A 193 -3.85 -0.30 9.63
CA VAL A 193 -4.35 -0.45 8.26
C VAL A 193 -4.52 0.92 7.64
N THR A 194 -3.89 1.14 6.48
CA THR A 194 -3.83 2.44 5.83
C THR A 194 -4.55 2.42 4.49
N TRP A 195 -5.56 3.29 4.35
CA TRP A 195 -6.33 3.39 3.11
C TRP A 195 -5.85 4.52 2.23
N THR A 196 -5.66 4.23 0.95
CA THR A 196 -5.52 5.30 -0.04
C THR A 196 -6.89 5.91 -0.33
N LEU A 197 -7.00 7.23 -0.20
CA LEU A 197 -8.22 7.99 -0.45
C LEU A 197 -7.98 9.08 -1.52
N GLY A 198 -9.05 9.51 -2.17
CA GLY A 198 -9.04 10.60 -3.11
C GLY A 198 -10.44 10.84 -3.70
N PRO A 199 -10.61 11.88 -4.54
CA PRO A 199 -11.90 12.25 -5.09
C PRO A 199 -12.60 11.09 -5.81
N ALA A 200 -13.92 10.98 -5.67
CA ALA A 200 -14.69 9.88 -6.25
C ALA A 200 -14.51 9.77 -7.77
N GLU A 201 -14.48 10.90 -8.48
CA GLU A 201 -14.21 10.93 -9.93
C GLU A 201 -12.82 10.36 -10.26
N MET A 202 -11.80 10.70 -9.46
CA MET A 202 -10.45 10.19 -9.64
C MET A 202 -10.42 8.67 -9.48
N ILE A 203 -11.03 8.14 -8.41
CA ILE A 203 -11.10 6.70 -8.16
C ILE A 203 -11.82 5.97 -9.29
N GLU A 204 -12.96 6.50 -9.75
CA GLU A 204 -13.73 5.88 -10.83
C GLU A 204 -12.96 5.83 -12.15
N ARG A 205 -12.22 6.89 -12.49
CA ARG A 205 -11.50 6.96 -13.77
C ARG A 205 -10.14 6.26 -13.73
N GLU A 206 -9.42 6.42 -12.62
CA GLU A 206 -7.99 6.11 -12.54
C GLU A 206 -7.68 4.88 -11.68
N GLU A 207 -8.64 4.34 -10.92
CA GLU A 207 -8.45 3.16 -10.07
C GLU A 207 -9.39 1.97 -10.39
N PRO A 208 -9.55 1.52 -11.65
CA PRO A 208 -10.44 0.40 -11.95
C PRO A 208 -10.10 -0.86 -11.16
N GLY A 209 -11.15 -1.48 -10.60
CA GLY A 209 -11.08 -2.70 -9.83
C GLY A 209 -10.89 -2.52 -8.33
N THR A 210 -10.61 -1.31 -7.86
CA THR A 210 -10.56 -0.95 -6.42
C THR A 210 -11.96 -0.68 -5.85
N ALA A 211 -12.05 -0.55 -4.53
CA ALA A 211 -13.28 -0.12 -3.87
C ALA A 211 -13.57 1.37 -4.13
N ALA A 212 -14.83 1.75 -4.17
CA ALA A 212 -15.25 3.15 -4.27
C ALA A 212 -14.88 3.93 -2.99
N LEU A 213 -14.82 5.27 -3.08
CA LEU A 213 -14.48 6.13 -1.93
C LEU A 213 -15.36 5.83 -0.70
N SER A 214 -16.68 5.75 -0.89
CA SER A 214 -17.62 5.47 0.20
C SER A 214 -17.35 4.13 0.88
N GLU A 215 -17.03 3.10 0.11
CA GLU A 215 -16.72 1.76 0.61
C GLU A 215 -15.40 1.76 1.41
N ARG A 216 -14.40 2.55 0.99
CA ARG A 216 -13.15 2.73 1.77
C ARG A 216 -13.39 3.46 3.08
N ILE A 217 -14.24 4.49 3.09
CA ILE A 217 -14.59 5.21 4.32
C ILE A 217 -15.37 4.30 5.28
N ASP A 218 -16.29 3.48 4.76
CA ASP A 218 -17.01 2.50 5.57
C ASP A 218 -16.07 1.41 6.13
N ALA A 219 -15.09 0.97 5.34
CA ALA A 219 -14.03 0.07 5.78
C ALA A 219 -13.17 0.68 6.90
N ILE A 220 -12.73 1.93 6.75
CA ILE A 220 -12.02 2.67 7.81
C ILE A 220 -12.85 2.67 9.10
N ALA A 221 -14.12 3.04 9.02
CA ALA A 221 -15.01 3.11 10.18
C ALA A 221 -15.20 1.73 10.86
N GLN A 222 -15.33 0.66 10.06
CA GLN A 222 -15.41 -0.71 10.57
C GLN A 222 -14.12 -1.13 11.28
N THR A 223 -12.96 -0.81 10.71
CA THR A 223 -11.66 -1.14 11.28
C THR A 223 -11.40 -0.41 12.59
N THR A 224 -11.76 0.88 12.70
CA THR A 224 -11.65 1.61 13.96
C THR A 224 -12.61 1.07 15.03
N LYS A 225 -13.80 0.60 14.66
CA LYS A 225 -14.72 -0.08 15.61
C LYS A 225 -14.12 -1.36 16.19
N SER A 226 -13.29 -2.06 15.43
CA SER A 226 -12.49 -3.20 15.90
C SER A 226 -11.24 -2.80 16.70
N ARG A 227 -11.12 -1.53 17.11
CA ARG A 227 -10.00 -0.98 17.88
C ARG A 227 -8.63 -1.04 17.18
N ILE A 228 -8.62 -1.18 15.86
CA ILE A 228 -7.39 -1.23 15.05
C ILE A 228 -7.03 0.20 14.63
N SER A 229 -5.75 0.55 14.70
CA SER A 229 -5.28 1.86 14.27
C SER A 229 -5.35 2.00 12.75
N VAL A 230 -5.69 3.20 12.27
CA VAL A 230 -5.81 3.51 10.85
C VAL A 230 -4.86 4.62 10.42
N GLY A 231 -4.27 4.49 9.24
CA GLY A 231 -3.66 5.59 8.51
C GLY A 231 -4.55 6.08 7.37
N LEU A 232 -4.57 7.38 7.10
CA LEU A 232 -5.19 7.92 5.90
C LEU A 232 -4.10 8.30 4.90
N ARG A 233 -4.18 7.85 3.66
CA ARG A 233 -3.17 8.13 2.64
C ARG A 233 -3.79 8.88 1.46
N LEU A 234 -3.49 10.17 1.35
CA LEU A 234 -3.75 11.00 0.17
C LEU A 234 -2.48 11.02 -0.70
N ASP A 235 -2.08 9.83 -1.16
CA ASP A 235 -0.95 9.63 -2.05
C ASP A 235 -1.28 8.54 -3.09
N PRO A 236 -1.53 8.92 -4.36
CA PRO A 236 -1.28 10.24 -4.92
C PRO A 236 -2.48 11.22 -4.84
N ILE A 237 -2.21 12.48 -4.52
CA ILE A 237 -3.04 13.63 -4.93
C ILE A 237 -2.76 13.91 -6.41
N ILE A 238 -3.78 13.77 -7.26
CA ILE A 238 -3.64 13.94 -8.70
C ILE A 238 -4.06 15.37 -9.08
N PRO A 239 -3.14 16.21 -9.62
CA PRO A 239 -3.41 17.63 -9.82
C PRO A 239 -4.63 17.94 -10.69
N TYR A 240 -4.89 17.12 -11.72
CA TYR A 240 -6.07 17.28 -12.58
C TYR A 240 -7.40 17.13 -11.84
N TYR A 241 -7.45 16.23 -10.83
CA TYR A 241 -8.65 15.95 -10.04
C TYR A 241 -8.65 16.70 -8.71
N PHE A 242 -7.69 17.59 -8.48
CA PHE A 242 -7.61 18.34 -7.25
C PHE A 242 -8.76 19.35 -7.16
N ASP A 243 -9.57 19.21 -6.12
CA ASP A 243 -10.61 20.15 -5.72
C ASP A 243 -10.68 20.17 -4.20
N ALA A 244 -10.49 21.34 -3.58
CA ALA A 244 -10.43 21.47 -2.13
C ALA A 244 -11.74 21.01 -1.46
N GLY A 245 -12.89 21.29 -2.08
CA GLY A 245 -14.20 20.85 -1.57
C GLY A 245 -14.31 19.33 -1.53
N ALA A 246 -13.88 18.64 -2.59
CA ALA A 246 -13.87 17.18 -2.63
C ALA A 246 -12.96 16.56 -1.55
N TYR A 247 -11.81 17.18 -1.26
CA TYR A 247 -10.95 16.73 -0.15
C TYR A 247 -11.54 17.06 1.22
N GLU A 248 -12.26 18.17 1.37
CA GLU A 248 -13.01 18.50 2.59
C GLU A 248 -14.13 17.50 2.85
N ASP A 249 -14.88 17.10 1.82
CA ASP A 249 -15.89 16.06 1.91
C ASP A 249 -15.29 14.71 2.35
N ILE A 250 -14.10 14.35 1.84
CA ILE A 250 -13.40 13.12 2.24
C ILE A 250 -13.03 13.16 3.73
N VAL A 251 -12.32 14.21 4.16
CA VAL A 251 -11.80 14.30 5.53
C VAL A 251 -12.94 14.42 6.53
N SER A 252 -13.96 15.23 6.24
CA SER A 252 -15.13 15.37 7.11
C SER A 252 -15.95 14.07 7.22
N ALA A 253 -16.11 13.33 6.12
CA ALA A 253 -16.80 12.03 6.14
C ALA A 253 -16.05 10.98 6.97
N VAL A 254 -14.72 10.96 6.92
CA VAL A 254 -13.91 10.09 7.79
C VAL A 254 -14.05 10.51 9.25
N ALA A 255 -13.91 11.81 9.55
CA ALA A 255 -14.04 12.34 10.91
C ALA A 255 -15.42 12.06 11.53
N LEU A 256 -16.48 12.03 10.71
CA LEU A 256 -17.84 11.75 11.16
C LEU A 256 -18.10 10.26 11.44
N LYS A 257 -17.45 9.35 10.71
CA LYS A 257 -17.77 7.91 10.73
C LYS A 257 -16.80 7.06 11.55
N ALA A 258 -15.54 7.47 11.65
CA ALA A 258 -14.47 6.71 12.28
C ALA A 258 -14.19 7.18 13.72
N GLU A 259 -13.58 6.31 14.52
CA GLU A 259 -13.06 6.69 15.84
C GLU A 259 -11.76 7.47 15.64
N THR A 260 -11.83 8.80 15.66
CA THR A 260 -10.73 9.68 15.24
C THR A 260 -9.44 9.50 16.04
N GLU A 261 -9.52 9.05 17.29
CA GLU A 261 -8.35 8.77 18.13
C GLU A 261 -7.55 7.53 17.69
N LEU A 262 -8.12 6.69 16.82
CA LEU A 262 -7.43 5.57 16.19
C LEU A 262 -6.75 5.95 14.87
N ILE A 263 -7.01 7.15 14.34
CA ILE A 263 -6.35 7.65 13.14
C ILE A 263 -4.97 8.15 13.55
N ASN A 264 -3.92 7.40 13.20
CA ASN A 264 -2.56 7.70 13.68
C ASN A 264 -1.81 8.72 12.84
N ARG A 265 -2.18 8.88 11.56
CA ARG A 265 -1.57 9.86 10.65
C ARG A 265 -2.37 10.06 9.37
N ILE A 266 -2.07 11.17 8.71
CA ILE A 266 -2.48 11.45 7.34
C ILE A 266 -1.23 11.66 6.48
N GLU A 267 -1.00 10.76 5.53
CA GLU A 267 0.10 10.86 4.56
C GLU A 267 -0.36 11.64 3.32
N LEU A 268 0.39 12.68 2.94
CA LEU A 268 0.14 13.49 1.76
C LEU A 268 1.26 13.30 0.74
N GLY A 269 0.91 12.99 -0.50
CA GLY A 269 1.88 12.93 -1.59
C GLY A 269 1.24 13.35 -2.89
N VAL A 270 1.72 14.43 -3.50
CA VAL A 270 1.30 14.77 -4.86
C VAL A 270 1.91 13.78 -5.85
N LEU A 271 1.12 13.46 -6.89
CA LEU A 271 1.47 12.50 -7.91
C LEU A 271 2.88 12.76 -8.49
N ARG A 272 3.66 11.69 -8.53
CA ARG A 272 5.03 11.64 -9.03
C ARG A 272 5.23 10.40 -9.87
N PHE A 273 6.03 10.50 -10.93
CA PHE A 273 6.25 9.38 -11.84
C PHE A 273 7.75 9.18 -12.12
N PRO A 274 8.24 7.93 -12.15
CA PRO A 274 9.52 7.65 -12.80
C PRO A 274 9.42 7.93 -14.30
N SER A 275 10.53 8.27 -14.93
CA SER A 275 10.56 8.71 -16.34
C SER A 275 9.88 7.71 -17.30
N GLY A 276 10.07 6.40 -17.12
CA GLY A 276 9.50 5.37 -18.00
C GLY A 276 7.98 5.18 -17.87
N LEU A 277 7.36 5.64 -16.77
CA LEU A 277 5.93 5.43 -16.55
C LEU A 277 5.05 6.33 -17.43
N ILE A 278 5.52 7.54 -17.78
CA ILE A 278 4.77 8.46 -18.64
C ILE A 278 4.50 7.84 -20.01
N GLU A 279 5.51 7.22 -20.61
CA GLU A 279 5.38 6.53 -21.90
C GLU A 279 4.41 5.34 -21.81
N LEU A 280 4.49 4.58 -20.72
CA LEU A 280 3.59 3.45 -20.47
C LEU A 280 2.14 3.92 -20.31
N ILE A 281 1.91 4.99 -19.55
CA ILE A 281 0.57 5.58 -19.38
C ILE A 281 0.02 6.04 -20.73
N GLY A 282 0.79 6.79 -21.52
CA GLY A 282 0.36 7.27 -22.83
C GLY A 282 -0.06 6.14 -23.78
N ARG A 283 0.62 4.99 -23.71
CA ARG A 283 0.29 3.81 -24.53
C ARG A 283 -0.87 2.98 -23.99
N GLN A 284 -0.91 2.74 -22.67
CA GLN A 284 -1.85 1.80 -22.05
C GLN A 284 -3.14 2.46 -21.57
N SER A 285 -3.15 3.77 -21.38
CA SER A 285 -4.26 4.54 -20.82
C SER A 285 -4.33 5.94 -21.45
N PRO A 286 -4.46 6.05 -22.79
CA PRO A 286 -4.41 7.34 -23.50
C PRO A 286 -5.52 8.33 -23.10
N ALA A 287 -6.62 7.82 -22.53
CA ALA A 287 -7.73 8.63 -22.03
C ALA A 287 -7.54 9.11 -20.57
N SER A 288 -6.46 8.68 -19.90
CA SER A 288 -6.18 9.07 -18.52
C SER A 288 -5.82 10.54 -18.41
N ASN A 289 -6.27 11.19 -17.34
CA ASN A 289 -5.97 12.60 -17.10
C ASN A 289 -4.77 12.81 -16.18
N ILE A 290 -4.11 11.75 -15.72
CA ILE A 290 -3.05 11.84 -14.72
C ILE A 290 -1.80 12.61 -15.21
N LEU A 291 -1.61 12.71 -16.52
CA LEU A 291 -0.52 13.49 -17.13
C LEU A 291 -0.88 14.97 -17.35
N LYS A 292 -2.13 15.37 -17.09
CA LYS A 292 -2.57 16.76 -17.23
C LYS A 292 -2.16 17.56 -15.99
N GLY A 293 -0.98 18.14 -16.03
CA GLY A 293 -0.44 19.01 -15.00
C GLY A 293 0.91 19.60 -15.40
N GLU A 294 1.36 20.63 -14.69
CA GLU A 294 2.65 21.27 -14.92
C GLU A 294 3.79 20.46 -14.28
N PHE A 295 4.01 19.25 -14.80
CA PHE A 295 5.06 18.36 -14.31
C PHE A 295 6.44 18.79 -14.80
N VAL A 296 7.41 18.81 -13.89
CA VAL A 296 8.81 19.10 -14.16
C VAL A 296 9.68 17.95 -13.66
N ARG A 297 10.85 17.76 -14.27
CA ARG A 297 11.80 16.73 -13.84
C ARG A 297 12.60 17.23 -12.64
N ASN A 298 12.64 16.46 -11.56
CA ASN A 298 13.46 16.75 -10.38
C ASN A 298 14.91 16.27 -10.58
N LEU A 299 15.77 16.52 -9.58
CA LEU A 299 17.19 16.13 -9.60
C LEU A 299 17.41 14.61 -9.67
N GLU A 300 16.43 13.82 -9.27
CA GLU A 300 16.47 12.35 -9.31
C GLU A 300 15.86 11.78 -10.60
N GLY A 301 15.51 12.65 -11.55
CA GLY A 301 14.95 12.25 -12.83
C GLY A 301 13.49 11.81 -12.78
N ARG A 302 12.78 12.05 -11.67
CA ARG A 302 11.33 11.82 -11.52
C ARG A 302 10.55 13.05 -11.96
N TYR A 303 9.37 12.84 -12.53
CA TYR A 303 8.44 13.93 -12.82
C TYR A 303 7.62 14.24 -11.58
N VAL A 304 7.61 15.51 -11.17
CA VAL A 304 6.88 16.03 -10.01
C VAL A 304 6.14 17.30 -10.42
N LEU A 305 5.02 17.62 -9.78
CA LEU A 305 4.31 18.87 -10.05
C LEU A 305 5.19 20.08 -9.70
N TYR A 306 5.15 21.14 -10.51
CA TYR A 306 5.84 22.41 -10.23
C TYR A 306 5.59 22.91 -8.79
N ARG A 307 6.69 23.24 -8.08
CA ARG A 307 6.70 23.42 -6.61
C ARG A 307 5.63 24.41 -6.09
N PRO A 308 5.44 25.63 -6.65
CA PRO A 308 4.38 26.53 -6.21
C PRO A 308 2.96 25.93 -6.29
N ALA A 309 2.65 25.16 -7.34
CA ALA A 309 1.34 24.50 -7.44
C ALA A 309 1.21 23.39 -6.39
N ARG A 310 2.26 22.62 -6.18
CA ARG A 310 2.33 21.55 -5.17
C ARG A 310 2.14 22.08 -3.74
N LEU A 311 2.81 23.18 -3.39
CA LEU A 311 2.65 23.82 -2.09
C LEU A 311 1.25 24.38 -1.85
N ARG A 312 0.59 24.93 -2.89
CA ARG A 312 -0.80 25.40 -2.76
C ARG A 312 -1.74 24.25 -2.42
N ILE A 313 -1.63 23.14 -3.15
CA ILE A 313 -2.41 21.91 -2.91
C ILE A 313 -2.23 21.43 -1.46
N TYR A 314 -0.98 21.31 -0.99
CA TYR A 314 -0.73 20.87 0.39
C TYR A 314 -1.32 21.83 1.41
N ARG A 315 -1.17 23.15 1.25
CA ARG A 315 -1.74 24.13 2.20
C ARG A 315 -3.25 24.02 2.32
N GLU A 316 -3.95 23.85 1.20
CA GLU A 316 -5.41 23.70 1.21
C GLU A 316 -5.84 22.42 1.93
N ILE A 317 -5.18 21.29 1.66
CA ILE A 317 -5.47 20.01 2.33
C ILE A 317 -5.10 20.06 3.82
N ILE A 318 -3.94 20.63 4.19
CA ILE A 318 -3.52 20.78 5.60
C ILE A 318 -4.56 21.62 6.36
N ALA A 319 -5.00 22.75 5.81
CA ALA A 319 -6.02 23.58 6.45
C ALA A 319 -7.35 22.83 6.63
N ILE A 320 -7.71 21.92 5.72
CA ILE A 320 -8.88 21.04 5.87
C ILE A 320 -8.66 20.05 7.01
N ILE A 321 -7.50 19.39 7.05
CA ILE A 321 -7.14 18.43 8.10
C ILE A 321 -7.16 19.11 9.48
N GLU A 322 -6.58 20.30 9.62
CA GLU A 322 -6.57 21.04 10.88
C GLU A 322 -7.99 21.40 11.38
N ARG A 323 -8.96 21.59 10.49
CA ARG A 323 -10.36 21.86 10.88
C ARG A 323 -11.10 20.62 11.37
N HIS A 324 -10.88 19.48 10.72
CA HIS A 324 -11.71 18.27 10.91
C HIS A 324 -11.02 17.18 11.72
N LEU A 325 -9.69 17.13 11.72
CA LEU A 325 -8.84 16.15 12.40
C LEU A 325 -7.60 16.82 13.04
N PRO A 326 -7.77 17.85 13.90
CA PRO A 326 -6.68 18.71 14.40
C PRO A 326 -5.58 17.99 15.18
N SER A 327 -5.87 16.82 15.75
CA SER A 327 -4.91 16.05 16.55
C SER A 327 -4.18 14.96 15.77
N VAL A 328 -4.51 14.77 14.49
CA VAL A 328 -3.90 13.73 13.66
C VAL A 328 -2.66 14.30 12.98
N PRO A 329 -1.48 13.68 13.16
CA PRO A 329 -0.25 14.20 12.59
C PRO A 329 -0.20 13.99 11.07
N ILE A 330 0.46 14.91 10.38
CA ILE A 330 0.57 14.94 8.91
C ILE A 330 1.97 14.51 8.49
N GLU A 331 2.05 13.57 7.54
CA GLU A 331 3.31 13.07 6.95
C GLU A 331 3.39 13.46 5.47
N LEU A 332 4.48 14.07 5.02
CA LEU A 332 4.69 14.33 3.59
C LEU A 332 5.50 13.20 2.95
N SER A 333 4.93 12.57 1.93
CA SER A 333 5.54 11.45 1.20
C SER A 333 6.56 11.96 0.18
N MET A 334 7.84 11.59 0.36
CA MET A 334 8.93 11.86 -0.58
C MET A 334 9.26 13.35 -0.82
N GLU A 335 8.77 14.26 0.04
CA GLU A 335 9.02 15.70 -0.05
C GLU A 335 10.29 16.12 0.72
N SER A 336 11.01 17.10 0.17
CA SER A 336 12.25 17.63 0.75
C SER A 336 12.02 18.38 2.06
N TYR A 337 13.02 18.46 2.94
CA TYR A 337 12.99 19.29 4.18
C TYR A 337 12.46 20.71 3.96
N ASP A 338 12.89 21.39 2.90
CA ASP A 338 12.40 22.74 2.55
C ASP A 338 10.87 22.78 2.36
N THR A 339 10.27 21.72 1.81
CA THR A 339 8.80 21.65 1.64
C THR A 339 8.09 21.48 2.98
N TRP A 340 8.65 20.71 3.92
CA TRP A 340 8.14 20.59 5.29
C TRP A 340 8.17 21.95 6.00
N GLU A 341 9.32 22.64 5.98
CA GLU A 341 9.50 23.96 6.58
C GLU A 341 8.53 25.01 5.98
N ASN A 342 8.37 25.03 4.65
CA ASN A 342 7.48 25.97 3.96
C ASN A 342 5.98 25.76 4.27
N LEU A 343 5.63 24.60 4.84
CA LEU A 343 4.29 24.23 5.27
C LEU A 343 4.13 24.33 6.79
N GLY A 344 5.18 24.69 7.53
CA GLY A 344 5.15 24.75 8.99
C GLY A 344 5.00 23.38 9.64
N LEU A 345 5.44 22.32 8.96
CA LEU A 345 5.41 20.94 9.45
C LEU A 345 6.81 20.53 9.90
N GLU A 346 6.88 19.80 11.00
CA GLU A 346 8.10 19.13 11.44
C GLU A 346 8.09 17.68 10.95
N PRO A 347 9.19 17.18 10.34
CA PRO A 347 9.33 15.77 10.05
C PRO A 347 9.15 14.92 11.30
N PHE A 348 8.62 13.71 11.15
CA PHE A 348 8.71 12.70 12.20
C PHE A 348 10.20 12.45 12.46
N GLU A 349 10.71 12.89 13.61
CA GLU A 349 12.08 12.62 14.01
C GLU A 349 12.30 11.12 14.08
N ARG A 350 13.36 10.61 13.45
CA ARG A 350 13.89 9.32 13.90
C ARG A 350 14.39 9.52 15.32
N GLN A 351 13.92 8.72 16.26
CA GLN A 351 14.60 8.53 17.53
C GLN A 351 15.88 7.68 17.32
N ASP A 352 16.83 8.16 16.53
CA ASP A 352 18.16 7.54 16.39
C ASP A 352 19.19 8.14 17.39
N ASP A 353 18.77 9.06 18.27
CA ASP A 353 19.62 9.72 19.29
C ASP A 353 19.25 9.36 20.75
N LEU A 354 18.98 8.08 21.05
CA LEU A 354 18.94 7.54 22.43
C LEU A 354 19.67 6.20 22.59
#